data_AF-A0A7C6YBU0-F1
#
_entry.id   AF-A0A7C6YBU0-F1
#
_cell.length_a   1.000
_cell.length_b   1.000
_cell.length_c   1.000
_cell.angle_alpha   90.00
_cell.angle_beta   90.00
_cell.angle_gamma   90.00
#
_symmetry.space_group_name_H-M   'P 1'
#
loop_
_entity.id
_entity.type
_entity.pdbx_description
1 polymer ?
#
loop_
_entity_poly.entity_id
_entity_poly.type
_entity_poly.pdbx_seq_one_letter_code
_entity_poly.pdbx_strand_id
1 'polypeptide(L)'
;MWTALDKKLLEEIAGLHDTPPGAYNIRKDGEGRQRRSLTGIEITPKRGSPGINVTVKPGIEGTVHIPVILTQTGLMDEVYNTIEIRAGADILLVAGCGIHNPGGELSRHDGIHEIVVRRGARLRYVEKHYGEGQGTGKRILNPKTVLVIEK
;
A
#
# COMPACT_ATOMS: atom_id res chain seq x y z
N MET A 1 -1.03 -3.70 19.12
CA MET A 1 -1.97 -2.55 19.01
C MET A 1 -1.25 -1.41 18.30
N TRP A 2 -1.96 -0.60 17.52
CA TRP A 2 -1.40 0.56 16.81
C TRP A 2 -1.13 1.72 17.78
N THR A 3 0.02 2.37 17.66
CA THR A 3 0.36 3.56 18.44
C THR A 3 -0.36 4.81 17.90
N ALA A 4 -0.35 5.91 18.66
CA ALA A 4 -0.91 7.18 18.20
C ALA A 4 -0.21 7.70 16.93
N LEU A 5 1.12 7.52 16.85
CA LEU A 5 1.90 7.85 15.65
C LEU A 5 1.46 7.01 14.45
N ASP A 6 1.30 5.69 14.64
CA ASP A 6 0.87 4.79 13.56
C ASP A 6 -0.48 5.24 12.99
N LYS A 7 -1.44 5.54 13.86
CA LYS A 7 -2.78 6.00 13.47
C LYS A 7 -2.72 7.32 12.70
N LYS A 8 -1.96 8.30 13.20
CA LYS A 8 -1.76 9.59 12.52
C LYS A 8 -1.20 9.38 11.12
N LEU A 9 -0.14 8.59 10.96
CA LEU A 9 0.46 8.34 9.65
C LEU A 9 -0.52 7.63 8.70
N LEU A 10 -1.26 6.64 9.19
CA LEU A 10 -2.27 5.91 8.40
C LEU A 10 -3.44 6.83 7.97
N GLU A 11 -3.82 7.79 8.81
CA GLU A 11 -4.80 8.82 8.49
C GLU A 11 -4.30 9.75 7.37
N GLU A 12 -3.07 10.27 7.47
CA GLU A 12 -2.48 11.15 6.47
C GLU A 12 -2.39 10.50 5.08
N ILE A 13 -1.92 9.24 5.03
CA ILE A 13 -1.60 8.58 3.76
C ILE A 13 -2.78 7.80 3.16
N ALA A 14 -3.78 7.44 3.96
CA ALA A 14 -4.87 6.57 3.50
C ALA A 14 -6.25 6.93 4.05
N GLY A 15 -6.38 7.99 4.87
CA GLY A 15 -7.65 8.40 5.48
C GLY A 15 -8.19 7.38 6.48
N LEU A 16 -7.31 6.58 7.09
CA LEU A 16 -7.67 5.48 7.97
C LEU A 16 -7.64 5.89 9.44
N HIS A 17 -8.81 6.14 10.02
CA HIS A 17 -8.96 6.37 11.46
C HIS A 17 -9.06 5.06 12.27
N ASP A 18 -9.66 4.03 11.65
CA ASP A 18 -9.92 2.71 12.23
C ASP A 18 -9.61 1.58 11.23
N THR A 19 -10.25 0.42 11.38
CA THR A 19 -10.11 -0.71 10.44
C THR A 19 -10.53 -0.25 9.04
N PRO A 20 -9.70 -0.43 7.99
CA PRO A 20 -10.06 0.00 6.65
C PRO A 20 -11.34 -0.68 6.16
N PRO A 21 -12.21 0.04 5.42
CA PRO A 21 -13.27 -0.61 4.67
C PRO A 21 -12.66 -1.47 3.54
N GLY A 22 -13.40 -2.47 3.07
CA GLY A 22 -12.95 -3.31 1.96
C GLY A 22 -11.80 -4.28 2.33
N ALA A 23 -11.07 -4.72 1.31
CA ALA A 23 -9.88 -5.55 1.48
C ALA A 23 -8.68 -4.66 1.81
N TYR A 24 -7.72 -5.17 2.60
CA TYR A 24 -6.55 -4.38 2.93
C TYR A 24 -5.32 -5.20 3.27
N ASN A 25 -4.15 -4.58 3.13
CA ASN A 25 -2.88 -5.06 3.64
C ASN A 25 -2.07 -3.87 4.17
N ILE A 26 -1.98 -3.76 5.50
CA ILE A 26 -1.24 -2.70 6.18
C ILE A 26 0.15 -3.20 6.51
N ARG A 27 1.17 -2.47 6.07
CA ARG A 27 2.59 -2.73 6.37
C ARG A 27 3.13 -1.73 7.39
N LYS A 28 4.01 -2.20 8.26
CA LYS A 28 4.78 -1.35 9.18
C LYS A 28 6.20 -1.87 9.29
N ASP A 29 7.17 -0.96 9.18
CA ASP A 29 8.59 -1.23 9.44
C ASP A 29 9.12 -2.49 8.73
N GLY A 30 8.82 -2.64 7.44
CA GLY A 30 9.25 -3.79 6.62
C GLY A 30 8.36 -5.04 6.71
N GLU A 31 7.37 -5.06 7.60
CA GLU A 31 6.55 -6.25 7.87
C GLU A 31 5.07 -6.04 7.49
N GLY A 32 4.41 -7.11 7.03
CA GLY A 32 2.95 -7.13 6.87
C GLY A 32 2.26 -7.33 8.21
N ARG A 33 1.62 -6.28 8.76
CA ARG A 33 1.03 -6.30 10.10
C ARG A 33 -0.41 -6.77 10.14
N GLN A 34 -1.21 -6.33 9.19
CA GLN A 34 -2.61 -6.73 9.11
C GLN A 34 -2.98 -6.97 7.65
N ARG A 35 -3.78 -8.01 7.42
CA ARG A 35 -4.28 -8.35 6.10
C ARG A 35 -5.69 -8.89 6.20
N ARG A 36 -6.56 -8.45 5.29
CA ARG A 36 -7.91 -8.97 5.15
C ARG A 36 -8.28 -9.06 3.68
N SER A 37 -8.53 -10.29 3.23
CA SER A 37 -9.20 -10.57 1.96
C SER A 37 -10.72 -10.51 2.14
N LEU A 38 -11.45 -10.30 1.06
CA LEU A 38 -12.91 -10.37 1.02
C LEU A 38 -13.36 -11.34 -0.07
N THR A 39 -14.64 -11.70 -0.07
CA THR A 39 -15.23 -12.47 -1.17
C THR A 39 -14.99 -11.75 -2.49
N GLY A 40 -14.20 -12.37 -3.39
CA GLY A 40 -13.88 -11.80 -4.69
C GLY A 40 -12.66 -10.87 -4.73
N ILE A 41 -12.04 -10.55 -3.59
CA ILE A 41 -10.78 -9.79 -3.52
C ILE A 41 -9.79 -10.55 -2.63
N GLU A 42 -8.78 -11.15 -3.24
CA GLU A 42 -7.78 -11.94 -2.53
C GLU A 42 -6.46 -11.16 -2.42
N ILE A 43 -5.88 -11.14 -1.21
CA ILE A 43 -4.55 -10.58 -0.96
C ILE A 43 -3.65 -11.68 -0.39
N THR A 44 -2.52 -11.93 -1.03
CA THR A 44 -1.53 -12.95 -0.60
C THR A 44 -0.13 -12.35 -0.55
N PRO A 45 0.76 -12.82 0.36
CA PRO A 45 2.18 -12.48 0.27
C PRO A 45 2.77 -12.99 -1.04
N LYS A 46 3.66 -12.20 -1.63
CA LYS A 46 4.43 -12.64 -2.79
C LYS A 46 5.47 -13.68 -2.36
N ARG A 47 5.74 -14.67 -3.22
CA ARG A 47 6.78 -15.69 -2.99
C ARG A 47 8.07 -15.22 -3.65
N GLY A 48 9.19 -15.32 -2.94
CA GLY A 48 10.53 -15.00 -3.46
C GLY A 48 10.91 -13.52 -3.49
N SER A 49 9.97 -12.60 -3.25
CA SER A 49 10.23 -11.16 -3.09
C SER A 49 9.29 -10.55 -2.04
N PRO A 50 9.69 -9.48 -1.34
CA PRO A 50 8.79 -8.77 -0.43
C PRO A 50 7.61 -8.16 -1.20
N GLY A 51 6.45 -8.08 -0.55
CA GLY A 51 5.23 -7.48 -1.12
C GLY A 51 4.08 -8.46 -1.22
N ILE A 52 3.08 -8.13 -2.04
CA ILE A 52 1.81 -8.87 -2.12
C ILE A 52 1.32 -9.05 -3.56
N ASN A 53 0.51 -10.09 -3.76
CA ASN A 53 -0.37 -10.19 -4.91
C ASN A 53 -1.80 -9.86 -4.47
N VAL A 54 -2.48 -9.01 -5.23
CA VAL A 54 -3.91 -8.69 -5.08
C VAL A 54 -4.64 -9.15 -6.34
N THR A 55 -5.67 -9.97 -6.18
CA THR A 55 -6.50 -10.45 -7.29
C THR A 55 -7.94 -10.09 -7.04
N VAL A 56 -8.52 -9.29 -7.93
CA VAL A 56 -9.95 -8.96 -7.92
C VAL A 56 -10.65 -9.81 -8.98
N LYS A 57 -11.68 -10.57 -8.59
CA LYS A 57 -12.48 -11.41 -9.50
C LYS A 57 -13.33 -10.55 -10.46
N PRO A 58 -13.79 -11.11 -11.59
CA PRO A 58 -14.63 -10.38 -12.54
C PRO A 58 -15.89 -9.80 -11.91
N GLY A 59 -16.30 -8.60 -12.34
CA GLY A 59 -17.55 -7.95 -11.92
C GLY A 59 -17.60 -7.51 -10.44
N ILE A 60 -16.51 -7.61 -9.70
CA ILE A 60 -16.46 -7.19 -8.29
C ILE A 60 -16.34 -5.67 -8.20
N GLU A 61 -17.20 -5.06 -7.39
CA GLU A 61 -17.05 -3.67 -6.96
C GLU A 61 -16.47 -3.63 -5.54
N GLY A 62 -15.52 -2.72 -5.28
CA GLY A 62 -15.01 -2.56 -3.93
C GLY A 62 -13.80 -1.66 -3.77
N THR A 63 -13.18 -1.76 -2.60
CA THR A 63 -12.01 -0.95 -2.24
C THR A 63 -10.89 -1.83 -1.70
N VAL A 64 -9.66 -1.49 -2.07
CA VAL A 64 -8.45 -2.13 -1.59
C VAL A 64 -7.52 -1.09 -0.98
N HIS A 65 -7.09 -1.28 0.27
CA HIS A 65 -6.13 -0.40 0.95
C HIS A 65 -4.77 -1.10 1.12
N ILE A 66 -3.69 -0.49 0.65
CA ILE A 66 -2.32 -1.03 0.77
C ILE A 66 -1.33 -0.04 1.39
N PRO A 67 -1.62 0.57 2.56
CA PRO A 67 -0.73 1.54 3.17
C PRO A 67 0.50 0.90 3.81
N VAL A 68 1.60 1.65 3.83
CA VAL A 68 2.84 1.33 4.55
C VAL A 68 3.29 2.51 5.40
N ILE A 69 3.74 2.21 6.61
CA ILE A 69 4.36 3.20 7.50
C ILE A 69 5.74 2.72 7.96
N LEU A 70 6.73 3.59 7.94
CA LEU A 70 8.02 3.40 8.61
C LEU A 70 8.12 4.37 9.77
N THR A 71 8.38 3.85 10.96
CA THR A 71 8.51 4.63 12.20
C THR A 71 9.89 4.47 12.84
N GLN A 72 10.72 3.58 12.30
CA GLN A 72 12.10 3.37 12.73
C GLN A 72 13.08 4.11 11.80
N THR A 73 14.08 4.73 12.44
CA THR A 73 15.20 5.38 11.75
C THR A 73 16.08 4.33 11.05
N GLY A 74 16.62 4.66 9.87
CA GLY A 74 17.64 3.83 9.20
C GLY A 74 17.08 2.67 8.38
N LEU A 75 15.75 2.49 8.33
CA LEU A 75 15.14 1.40 7.57
C LEU A 75 15.15 1.63 6.06
N MET A 76 15.50 0.59 5.32
CA MET A 76 15.36 0.51 3.86
C MET A 76 14.34 -0.59 3.55
N ASP A 77 13.17 -0.22 3.04
CA ASP A 77 12.11 -1.14 2.66
C ASP A 77 11.87 -1.07 1.16
N GLU A 78 11.89 -2.21 0.48
CA GLU A 78 11.60 -2.32 -0.95
C GLU A 78 10.61 -3.46 -1.15
N VAL A 79 9.50 -3.18 -1.83
CA VAL A 79 8.40 -4.13 -1.97
C VAL A 79 7.83 -4.17 -3.39
N TYR A 80 7.43 -5.37 -3.79
CA TYR A 80 6.90 -5.67 -5.11
C TYR A 80 5.46 -6.14 -4.99
N ASN A 81 4.55 -5.33 -5.50
CA ASN A 81 3.12 -5.57 -5.43
C ASN A 81 2.57 -5.79 -6.83
N THR A 82 1.87 -6.89 -7.04
CA THR A 82 1.17 -7.18 -8.30
C THR A 82 -0.33 -7.14 -8.04
N ILE A 83 -1.06 -6.29 -8.76
CA ILE A 83 -2.50 -6.07 -8.58
C ILE A 83 -3.21 -6.39 -9.91
N GLU A 84 -4.04 -7.44 -9.93
CA GLU A 84 -4.85 -7.82 -11.08
C GLU A 84 -6.32 -7.45 -10.84
N ILE A 85 -6.83 -6.53 -11.66
CA ILE A 85 -8.24 -6.12 -11.68
C ILE A 85 -8.91 -6.81 -12.88
N ARG A 86 -9.68 -7.87 -12.64
CA ARG A 86 -10.27 -8.69 -13.72
C ARG A 86 -11.50 -8.04 -14.35
N ALA A 87 -11.91 -8.61 -15.49
CA ALA A 87 -12.88 -8.03 -16.40
C ALA A 87 -14.15 -7.53 -15.70
N GLY A 88 -14.57 -6.31 -16.03
CA GLY A 88 -15.79 -5.70 -15.51
C GLY A 88 -15.79 -5.34 -14.03
N ALA A 89 -14.69 -5.53 -13.29
CA ALA A 89 -14.60 -5.09 -11.90
C ALA A 89 -14.49 -3.56 -11.79
N ASP A 90 -14.94 -2.97 -10.68
CA ASP A 90 -14.83 -1.53 -10.39
C ASP A 90 -14.17 -1.33 -9.02
N ILE A 91 -12.93 -0.83 -9.02
CA ILE A 91 -12.09 -0.84 -7.82
C ILE A 91 -11.52 0.54 -7.52
N LEU A 92 -11.70 0.95 -6.27
CA LEU A 92 -10.90 1.99 -5.64
C LEU A 92 -9.67 1.35 -4.99
N LEU A 93 -8.48 1.64 -5.51
CA LEU A 93 -7.22 1.24 -4.91
C LEU A 93 -6.60 2.43 -4.19
N VAL A 94 -6.49 2.35 -2.86
CA VAL A 94 -5.89 3.36 -2.00
C VAL A 94 -4.53 2.86 -1.52
N ALA A 95 -3.46 3.45 -2.05
CA ALA A 95 -2.09 3.24 -1.60
C ALA A 95 -1.60 4.44 -0.79
N GLY A 96 -0.57 4.23 0.02
CA GLY A 96 0.07 5.34 0.70
C GLY A 96 1.32 4.93 1.44
N CYS A 97 2.31 5.82 1.47
CA CYS A 97 3.60 5.58 2.11
C CYS A 97 3.89 6.69 3.12
N GLY A 98 4.02 6.32 4.39
CA GLY A 98 4.33 7.22 5.50
C GLY A 98 5.71 6.94 6.08
N ILE A 99 6.52 7.96 6.33
CA ILE A 99 7.77 7.84 7.09
C ILE A 99 7.78 8.83 8.24
N HIS A 100 7.93 8.34 9.47
CA HIS A 100 8.37 9.11 10.62
C HIS A 100 9.82 8.75 10.92
N ASN A 101 10.73 9.69 10.69
CA ASN A 101 12.17 9.50 10.94
C ASN A 101 12.68 10.55 11.95
N PRO A 102 12.80 10.20 13.24
CA PRO A 102 13.27 11.10 14.28
C PRO A 102 14.80 11.12 14.45
N GLY A 103 15.55 10.24 13.76
CA GLY A 103 17.01 10.16 13.91
C GLY A 103 17.80 10.74 12.74
N GLY A 104 19.12 10.47 12.75
CA GLY A 104 20.07 11.03 11.76
C GLY A 104 20.31 10.17 10.53
N GLU A 105 19.90 8.89 10.54
CA GLU A 105 20.12 7.98 9.42
C GLU A 105 19.00 8.07 8.39
N LEU A 106 19.30 7.71 7.14
CA LEU A 106 18.33 7.73 6.06
C LEU A 106 17.32 6.59 6.23
N SER A 107 16.03 6.93 6.18
CA SER A 107 14.95 5.95 6.03
C SER A 107 14.35 6.03 4.64
N ARG A 108 14.10 4.88 4.02
CA ARG A 108 13.64 4.76 2.63
C ARG A 108 12.55 3.70 2.48
N HIS A 109 11.54 4.02 1.69
CA HIS A 109 10.58 3.06 1.18
C HIS A 109 10.42 3.17 -0.34
N ASP A 110 10.58 2.02 -1.01
CA ASP A 110 10.39 1.85 -2.44
C ASP A 110 9.21 0.89 -2.66
N GLY A 111 8.06 1.47 -2.98
CA GLY A 111 6.84 0.74 -3.32
C GLY A 111 6.74 0.54 -4.82
N ILE A 112 6.95 -0.69 -5.31
CA ILE A 112 6.81 -1.04 -6.72
C ILE A 112 5.47 -1.72 -6.94
N HIS A 113 4.64 -1.13 -7.81
CA HIS A 113 3.33 -1.63 -8.18
C HIS A 113 3.29 -2.00 -9.66
N GLU A 114 2.90 -3.23 -9.95
CA GLU A 114 2.45 -3.66 -11.28
C GLU A 114 0.95 -3.85 -11.21
N ILE A 115 0.20 -3.02 -11.94
CA ILE A 115 -1.26 -3.01 -11.92
C ILE A 115 -1.76 -3.40 -13.31
N VAL A 116 -2.51 -4.49 -13.38
CA VAL A 116 -3.13 -4.98 -14.63
C VAL A 116 -4.63 -4.77 -14.56
N VAL A 117 -5.16 -3.94 -15.45
CA VAL A 117 -6.59 -3.64 -15.58
C VAL A 117 -7.13 -4.34 -16.83
N ARG A 118 -7.92 -5.39 -16.63
CA ARG A 118 -8.47 -6.21 -17.71
C ARG A 118 -9.66 -5.53 -18.39
N ARG A 119 -10.01 -6.04 -19.58
CA ARG A 119 -11.11 -5.50 -20.42
C ARG A 119 -12.37 -5.16 -19.62
N GLY A 120 -12.86 -3.93 -19.78
CA GLY A 120 -14.10 -3.45 -19.18
C GLY A 120 -14.04 -3.19 -17.67
N ALA A 121 -12.90 -3.43 -17.01
CA ALA A 121 -12.70 -3.06 -15.62
C ALA A 121 -12.44 -1.56 -15.47
N ARG A 122 -12.80 -1.03 -14.31
CA ARG A 122 -12.60 0.35 -13.89
C ARG A 122 -11.70 0.37 -12.67
N LEU A 123 -10.71 1.26 -12.70
CA LEU A 123 -9.79 1.46 -11.60
C LEU A 123 -9.72 2.95 -11.30
N ARG A 124 -10.00 3.30 -10.04
CA ARG A 124 -9.56 4.57 -9.46
C ARG A 124 -8.38 4.28 -8.55
N TYR A 125 -7.19 4.73 -8.94
CA TYR A 125 -5.99 4.63 -8.12
C TYR A 125 -5.70 5.95 -7.41
N VAL A 126 -5.49 5.90 -6.09
CA VAL A 126 -5.12 7.06 -5.27
C VAL A 126 -3.92 6.67 -4.42
N GLU A 127 -2.87 7.48 -4.46
CA GLU A 127 -1.66 7.26 -3.68
C GLU A 127 -1.23 8.57 -2.99
N LYS A 128 -0.94 8.51 -1.68
CA LYS A 128 -0.45 9.67 -0.90
C LYS A 128 0.81 9.35 -0.12
N HIS A 129 1.71 10.31 -0.09
CA HIS A 129 3.05 10.17 0.47
C HIS A 129 3.27 11.23 1.54
N TYR A 130 3.70 10.82 2.73
CA TYR A 130 3.90 11.71 3.86
C TYR A 130 5.18 11.39 4.61
N GLY A 131 5.99 12.42 4.91
CA GLY A 131 7.26 12.28 5.60
C GLY A 131 7.39 13.29 6.73
N GLU A 132 7.63 12.83 7.95
CA GLU A 132 7.79 13.65 9.14
C GLU A 132 8.88 13.14 10.11
N GLY A 133 9.01 13.80 11.25
CA GLY A 133 10.04 13.58 12.28
C GLY A 133 10.86 14.85 12.52
N GLN A 134 11.57 14.91 13.64
CA GLN A 134 12.48 16.04 13.96
C GLN A 134 13.95 15.71 13.66
N GLY A 135 14.23 14.50 13.16
CA GLY A 135 15.57 14.06 12.83
C GLY A 135 16.15 14.71 11.57
N THR A 136 17.48 14.66 11.45
CA THR A 136 18.23 15.15 10.29
C THR A 136 18.33 14.13 9.16
N GLY A 137 17.98 12.87 9.43
CA GLY A 137 17.94 11.79 8.46
C GLY A 137 16.89 12.03 7.37
N LYS A 138 17.23 11.67 6.12
CA LYS A 138 16.31 11.80 5.00
C LYS A 138 15.13 10.83 5.13
N ARG A 139 13.97 11.22 4.58
CA ARG A 139 12.80 10.35 4.38
C ARG A 139 12.61 10.20 2.87
N ILE A 140 13.07 9.08 2.32
CA ILE A 140 13.00 8.83 0.88
C ILE A 140 11.79 7.96 0.60
N LEU A 141 10.85 8.49 -0.18
CA LEU A 141 9.74 7.74 -0.73
C LEU A 141 9.93 7.70 -2.25
N ASN A 142 10.10 6.51 -2.81
CA ASN A 142 10.43 6.34 -4.22
C ASN A 142 9.51 5.29 -4.86
N PRO A 143 8.22 5.64 -5.08
CA PRO A 143 7.25 4.71 -5.63
C PRO A 143 7.50 4.52 -7.13
N LYS A 144 7.14 3.35 -7.65
CA LYS A 144 7.09 3.09 -9.09
C LYS A 144 5.82 2.33 -9.41
N THR A 145 5.05 2.81 -10.37
CA THR A 145 3.82 2.16 -10.79
C THR A 145 3.84 1.91 -12.29
N VAL A 146 3.67 0.64 -12.67
CA VAL A 146 3.44 0.20 -14.04
C VAL A 146 1.97 -0.17 -14.17
N LEU A 147 1.27 0.50 -15.09
CA LEU A 147 -0.14 0.27 -15.33
C LEU A 147 -0.33 -0.34 -16.73
N VAL A 148 -0.85 -1.56 -16.78
CA VAL A 148 -1.17 -2.28 -18.03
C VAL A 148 -2.69 -2.32 -18.17
N ILE A 149 -3.22 -1.63 -19.17
CA ILE A 149 -4.67 -1.53 -19.40
C ILE A 149 -5.03 -2.26 -20.69
N GLU A 150 -5.92 -3.24 -20.60
CA GLU A 150 -6.51 -3.88 -21.77
C GLU A 150 -7.65 -3.04 -22.34
N LYS A 151 -7.60 -2.80 -23.65
CA LYS A 151 -8.68 -2.16 -24.41
C LYS A 151 -9.83 -3.11 -24.64
#